data_AF-A0A914LCN1-F1
#
_entry.id   AF-A0A914LCN1-F1
#
_cell.length_a   1.000
_cell.length_b   1.000
_cell.length_c   1.000
_cell.angle_alpha   90.00
_cell.angle_beta   90.00
_cell.angle_gamma   90.00
#
_symmetry.space_group_name_H-M   'P 1'
#
loop_
_entity.id
_entity.type
_entity.pdbx_description
1 polymer ?
#
loop_
_entity_poly.entity_id
_entity_poly.type
_entity_poly.pdbx_seq_one_letter_code
_entity_poly.pdbx_strand_id
1 'polypeptide(L)'
;MTRKLDLCLTPYAVLATSCSEGFVQFVRGATPLADIKSIQDTLRTFRPSSSAPYGIEADVLNNYVKSCAGYSIICYILGIGDRHLHNLLLCENGKMFHVDFGFILGRDPKPMPPPMKLTSEMINAMGGQNSEHFRAFVNYCTIAFCILRRHANLITNLFSLMLDAGIPDISIERDKAVMKVLERFHLQLSDEAACQLVVRLIESSLSAKMPLIVDFVHNVRQYMSN
;
A
#
# COMPACT_ATOMS: atom_id res chain seq x y z
N MET A 1 7.02 18.36 -16.29
CA MET A 1 6.26 17.28 -16.96
C MET A 1 6.35 16.10 -15.99
N THR A 2 5.44 16.05 -15.01
CA THR A 2 5.57 15.14 -13.87
C THR A 2 5.66 13.70 -14.36
N ARG A 3 6.76 12.99 -14.09
CA ARG A 3 6.89 11.57 -14.46
C ARG A 3 5.68 10.82 -13.90
N LYS A 4 5.04 9.99 -14.73
CA LYS A 4 3.89 9.18 -14.31
C LYS A 4 4.37 8.09 -13.35
N LEU A 5 3.99 8.15 -12.07
CA LEU A 5 4.29 7.09 -11.12
C LEU A 5 3.34 5.91 -11.36
N ASP A 6 3.88 4.79 -11.86
CA ASP A 6 3.16 3.52 -11.93
C ASP A 6 3.61 2.61 -10.79
N LEU A 7 2.73 2.40 -9.82
CA LEU A 7 2.92 1.50 -8.68
C LEU A 7 2.40 0.07 -8.95
N CYS A 8 2.04 -0.25 -10.19
CA CYS A 8 1.62 -1.59 -10.59
C CYS A 8 0.41 -2.12 -9.78
N LEU A 9 -0.49 -1.22 -9.38
CA LEU A 9 -1.73 -1.56 -8.68
C LEU A 9 -2.66 -2.40 -9.56
N THR A 10 -3.55 -3.16 -8.92
CA THR A 10 -4.57 -3.98 -9.61
C THR A 10 -5.97 -3.54 -9.17
N PRO A 11 -6.52 -2.44 -9.74
CA PRO A 11 -7.87 -1.99 -9.46
C PRO A 11 -8.89 -2.89 -10.16
N TYR A 12 -9.23 -4.02 -9.54
CA TYR A 12 -10.22 -4.96 -10.05
C TYR A 12 -11.63 -4.37 -9.93
N ALA A 13 -12.50 -4.66 -10.90
CA ALA A 13 -13.86 -4.13 -10.93
C ALA A 13 -14.73 -4.79 -9.84
N VAL A 14 -15.52 -3.98 -9.15
CA VAL A 14 -16.53 -4.41 -8.18
C VAL A 14 -17.84 -3.72 -8.51
N LEU A 15 -18.93 -4.48 -8.62
CA LEU A 15 -20.26 -3.96 -8.92
C LEU A 15 -21.29 -4.64 -8.02
N ALA A 16 -21.92 -3.88 -7.13
CA ALA A 16 -23.09 -4.35 -6.40
C ALA A 16 -24.33 -4.29 -7.31
N THR A 17 -25.05 -5.41 -7.44
CA THR A 17 -26.34 -5.47 -8.14
C THR A 17 -27.50 -5.29 -7.17
N SER A 18 -27.30 -5.62 -5.89
CA SER A 18 -28.21 -5.36 -4.78
C SER A 18 -27.41 -5.17 -3.48
N CYS A 19 -28.09 -5.02 -2.34
CA CYS A 19 -27.42 -4.90 -1.04
C CYS A 19 -26.75 -6.21 -0.57
N SER A 20 -27.09 -7.35 -1.16
CA SER A 20 -26.59 -8.68 -0.79
C SER A 20 -25.92 -9.43 -1.93
N GLU A 21 -25.93 -8.86 -3.15
CA GLU A 21 -25.43 -9.51 -4.36
C GLU A 21 -24.59 -8.54 -5.17
N GLY A 22 -23.60 -9.08 -5.86
CA GLY A 22 -22.75 -8.31 -6.74
C GLY A 22 -21.72 -9.19 -7.44
N PHE A 23 -20.95 -8.55 -8.29
CA PHE A 23 -19.86 -9.15 -9.03
C PHE A 23 -18.54 -8.53 -8.60
N VAL A 24 -17.54 -9.39 -8.46
CA VAL A 24 -16.14 -9.01 -8.28
C VAL A 24 -15.36 -9.60 -9.44
N GLN A 25 -14.57 -8.78 -10.12
CA GLN A 25 -13.72 -9.24 -11.20
C GLN A 25 -12.73 -10.28 -10.68
N PHE A 26 -12.77 -11.46 -11.30
CA PHE A 26 -11.79 -12.51 -11.03
C PHE A 26 -10.43 -12.14 -11.64
N VAL A 27 -9.41 -12.05 -10.79
CA VAL A 27 -8.01 -11.84 -11.21
C VAL A 27 -7.35 -13.21 -11.35
N ARG A 28 -7.05 -13.61 -12.60
CA ARG A 28 -6.43 -14.91 -12.88
C ARG A 28 -5.00 -14.98 -12.35
N GLY A 29 -4.60 -16.16 -11.85
CA GLY A 29 -3.25 -16.41 -11.37
C GLY A 29 -2.90 -15.64 -10.09
N ALA A 30 -3.91 -15.26 -9.30
CA ALA A 30 -3.76 -14.62 -8.02
C ALA A 30 -3.95 -15.64 -6.88
N THR A 31 -2.96 -15.77 -6.01
CA THR A 31 -2.98 -16.71 -4.89
C THR A 31 -2.90 -15.94 -3.57
N PRO A 32 -3.77 -16.23 -2.58
CA PRO A 32 -3.64 -15.64 -1.25
C PRO A 32 -2.28 -15.92 -0.61
N LEU A 33 -1.71 -14.94 0.10
CA LEU A 33 -0.44 -15.12 0.80
C LEU A 33 -0.52 -16.19 1.89
N ALA A 34 -1.73 -16.46 2.42
CA ALA A 34 -1.93 -17.52 3.40
C ALA A 34 -1.71 -18.94 2.82
N ASP A 35 -1.84 -19.11 1.51
CA ASP A 35 -1.74 -20.41 0.84
C ASP A 35 -0.32 -20.69 0.34
N ILE A 36 0.60 -19.73 0.48
CA ILE A 36 1.99 -19.86 0.06
C ILE A 36 2.92 -19.90 1.27
N LYS A 37 4.03 -20.64 1.16
CA LYS A 37 5.02 -20.76 2.25
C LYS A 37 6.03 -19.61 2.27
N SER A 38 6.32 -19.05 1.10
CA SER A 38 7.35 -18.03 0.88
C SER A 38 6.99 -17.27 -0.39
N ILE A 39 6.73 -15.96 -0.24
CA ILE A 39 6.54 -15.05 -1.38
C ILE A 39 7.71 -15.17 -2.37
N GLN A 40 8.95 -15.16 -1.89
CA GLN A 40 10.13 -15.15 -2.74
C GLN A 40 10.26 -16.42 -3.58
N ASP A 41 10.06 -17.59 -2.98
CA ASP A 41 10.15 -18.87 -3.70
C ASP A 41 8.97 -19.05 -4.66
N THR A 42 7.80 -18.53 -4.29
CA THR A 42 6.62 -18.51 -5.17
C THR A 42 6.88 -17.66 -6.41
N LEU A 43 7.41 -16.43 -6.24
CA LEU A 43 7.81 -15.57 -7.36
C LEU A 43 8.89 -16.21 -8.23
N ARG A 44 9.87 -16.89 -7.62
CA ARG A 44 10.91 -17.65 -8.35
C ARG A 44 10.31 -18.77 -9.18
N THR A 45 9.29 -19.46 -8.64
CA THR A 45 8.59 -20.54 -9.35
C THR A 45 7.77 -20.02 -10.52
N PHE A 46 7.09 -18.88 -10.34
CA PHE A 46 6.32 -18.26 -11.41
C PHE A 46 7.19 -17.74 -12.56
N ARG A 47 8.30 -17.08 -12.23
CA ARG A 47 9.16 -16.37 -13.19
C ARG A 47 10.65 -16.53 -12.85
N PRO A 48 11.24 -17.70 -13.09
CA PRO A 48 12.64 -17.97 -12.79
C PRO A 48 13.58 -17.22 -13.74
N SER A 49 14.70 -16.74 -13.20
CA SER A 49 15.78 -16.11 -13.98
C SER A 49 17.13 -16.37 -13.33
N SER A 50 18.01 -17.11 -14.01
CA SER A 50 19.33 -17.48 -13.48
C SER A 50 20.31 -16.30 -13.39
N SER A 51 20.08 -15.23 -14.16
CA SER A 51 20.94 -14.06 -14.22
C SER A 51 20.48 -12.89 -13.33
N ALA A 52 19.32 -13.01 -12.68
CA ALA A 52 18.72 -11.93 -11.90
C ALA A 52 18.81 -12.19 -10.38
N PRO A 53 18.74 -11.13 -9.55
CA PRO A 53 18.77 -11.26 -8.10
C PRO A 53 17.72 -12.27 -7.59
N TYR A 54 18.11 -13.08 -6.61
CA TYR A 54 17.27 -14.09 -5.98
C TYR A 54 16.71 -15.18 -6.91
N GLY A 55 17.19 -15.25 -8.15
CA GLY A 55 16.68 -16.20 -9.14
C GLY A 55 15.34 -15.79 -9.77
N ILE A 56 14.89 -14.54 -9.59
CA ILE A 56 13.57 -14.05 -9.99
C ILE A 56 13.75 -13.02 -11.10
N GLU A 57 12.92 -13.07 -12.14
CA GLU A 57 12.88 -12.02 -13.17
C GLU A 57 12.74 -10.62 -12.55
N ALA A 58 13.60 -9.68 -12.95
CA ALA A 58 13.72 -8.38 -12.30
C ALA A 58 12.41 -7.59 -12.32
N ASP A 59 11.64 -7.65 -13.41
CA ASP A 59 10.37 -6.93 -13.55
C ASP A 59 9.31 -7.45 -12.59
N VAL A 60 9.32 -8.75 -12.28
CA VAL A 60 8.39 -9.39 -11.34
C VAL A 60 8.65 -8.91 -9.92
N LEU A 61 9.92 -8.89 -9.51
CA LEU A 61 10.30 -8.37 -8.21
C LEU A 61 10.04 -6.86 -8.10
N ASN A 62 10.26 -6.11 -9.19
CA ASN A 62 9.91 -4.68 -9.25
C ASN A 62 8.40 -4.44 -9.13
N ASN A 63 7.57 -5.23 -9.81
CA ASN A 63 6.11 -5.15 -9.69
C ASN A 63 5.66 -5.43 -8.25
N TYR A 64 6.27 -6.42 -7.60
CA TYR A 64 6.01 -6.74 -6.20
C TYR A 64 6.32 -5.57 -5.27
N VAL A 65 7.53 -5.01 -5.38
CA VAL A 65 7.99 -3.86 -4.59
C VAL A 65 7.08 -2.65 -4.79
N LYS A 66 6.74 -2.32 -6.03
CA LYS A 66 5.89 -1.17 -6.39
C LYS A 66 4.46 -1.32 -5.86
N SER A 67 3.86 -2.48 -6.09
CA SER A 67 2.47 -2.75 -5.67
C SER A 67 2.35 -2.81 -4.16
N CYS A 68 3.33 -3.43 -3.48
CA CYS A 68 3.43 -3.42 -2.02
C CYS A 68 3.50 -1.99 -1.47
N ALA A 69 4.33 -1.11 -2.05
CA ALA A 69 4.42 0.29 -1.65
C ALA A 69 3.09 1.04 -1.84
N GLY A 70 2.46 0.88 -3.01
CA GLY A 70 1.20 1.53 -3.32
C GLY A 70 0.06 1.12 -2.38
N TYR A 71 -0.16 -0.18 -2.19
CA TYR A 71 -1.19 -0.66 -1.27
C TYR A 71 -0.91 -0.29 0.18
N SER A 72 0.36 -0.24 0.60
CA SER A 72 0.72 0.19 1.96
C SER A 72 0.30 1.63 2.25
N ILE A 73 0.55 2.55 1.31
CA ILE A 73 0.13 3.95 1.44
C ILE A 73 -1.38 4.12 1.31
N ILE A 74 -2.03 3.38 0.40
CA ILE A 74 -3.50 3.39 0.26
C ILE A 74 -4.16 2.93 1.57
N CYS A 75 -3.71 1.81 2.15
CA CYS A 75 -4.24 1.29 3.40
C CYS A 75 -4.03 2.27 4.56
N TYR A 76 -2.87 2.94 4.60
CA TYR A 76 -2.60 3.96 5.61
C TYR A 76 -3.56 5.14 5.52
N ILE A 77 -3.72 5.73 4.31
CA ILE A 77 -4.55 6.93 4.10
C ILE A 77 -6.03 6.62 4.32
N LEU A 78 -6.52 5.51 3.77
CA LEU A 78 -7.93 5.11 3.88
C LEU A 78 -8.26 4.44 5.22
N GLY A 79 -7.25 4.13 6.03
CA GLY A 79 -7.41 3.44 7.31
C GLY A 79 -8.02 2.05 7.14
N ILE A 80 -7.54 1.27 6.17
CA ILE A 80 -8.06 -0.08 5.90
C ILE A 80 -7.60 -1.04 7.00
N GLY A 81 -8.57 -1.63 7.69
CA GLY A 81 -8.38 -2.59 8.76
C GLY A 81 -8.31 -4.04 8.30
N ASP A 82 -8.15 -4.94 9.26
CA ASP A 82 -8.24 -6.40 9.07
C ASP A 82 -7.38 -6.93 7.91
N ARG A 83 -6.15 -6.42 7.81
CA ARG A 83 -5.17 -6.93 6.85
C ARG A 83 -4.47 -8.15 7.46
N HIS A 84 -4.73 -9.30 6.86
CA HIS A 84 -4.12 -10.60 7.17
C HIS A 84 -3.78 -11.34 5.88
N LEU A 85 -3.01 -12.42 5.95
CA LEU A 85 -2.46 -13.09 4.77
C LEU A 85 -3.52 -13.62 3.78
N HIS A 86 -4.74 -13.95 4.22
CA HIS A 86 -5.84 -14.31 3.30
C HIS A 86 -6.36 -13.13 2.45
N ASN A 87 -6.17 -11.89 2.92
CA ASN A 87 -6.65 -10.66 2.25
C ASN A 87 -5.61 -10.06 1.29
N LEU A 88 -4.41 -10.65 1.23
CA LEU A 88 -3.31 -10.22 0.39
C LEU A 88 -3.11 -11.29 -0.67
N LEU A 89 -3.24 -10.93 -1.95
CA LEU A 89 -3.10 -11.87 -3.06
C LEU A 89 -1.87 -11.51 -3.89
N LEU A 90 -1.14 -12.53 -4.31
CA LEU A 90 0.05 -12.43 -5.15
C LEU A 90 -0.23 -12.98 -6.54
N CYS A 91 0.06 -12.19 -7.57
CA CYS A 91 -0.07 -12.60 -8.96
C CYS A 91 1.23 -13.19 -9.51
N GLU A 92 1.11 -14.05 -10.52
CA GLU A 92 2.26 -14.61 -11.27
C GLU A 92 3.21 -13.57 -11.88
N ASN A 93 2.71 -12.36 -12.16
CA ASN A 93 3.53 -11.25 -12.68
C ASN A 93 4.19 -10.40 -11.57
N GLY A 94 4.09 -10.84 -10.32
CA GLY A 94 4.67 -10.19 -9.15
C GLY A 94 3.80 -9.12 -8.52
N LYS A 95 2.70 -8.68 -9.15
CA LYS A 95 1.80 -7.70 -8.53
C LYS A 95 1.14 -8.31 -7.29
N MET A 96 1.18 -7.59 -6.19
CA MET A 96 0.41 -7.90 -4.98
C MET A 96 -0.77 -6.95 -4.88
N PHE A 97 -1.94 -7.45 -4.47
CA PHE A 97 -3.12 -6.63 -4.26
C PHE A 97 -3.94 -7.09 -3.06
N HIS A 98 -4.74 -6.17 -2.54
CA HIS A 98 -5.57 -6.41 -1.36
C HIS A 98 -7.01 -6.71 -1.79
N VAL A 99 -7.63 -7.68 -1.15
CA VAL A 99 -9.07 -7.97 -1.22
C VAL A 99 -9.71 -7.80 0.14
N ASP A 100 -11.04 -7.78 0.15
CA ASP A 100 -11.87 -7.52 1.33
C ASP A 100 -11.64 -6.11 1.89
N PHE A 101 -12.64 -5.24 1.88
CA PHE A 101 -12.54 -3.89 2.45
C PHE A 101 -13.63 -3.65 3.49
N GLY A 102 -14.01 -4.69 4.23
CA GLY A 102 -15.07 -4.62 5.24
C GLY A 102 -14.77 -3.73 6.44
N PHE A 103 -13.51 -3.35 6.65
CA PHE A 103 -13.07 -2.42 7.69
C PHE A 103 -12.30 -1.25 7.10
N ILE A 104 -12.86 -0.06 7.17
CA ILE A 104 -12.26 1.18 6.64
C ILE A 104 -12.25 2.30 7.69
N LEU A 105 -11.59 3.41 7.38
CA LEU A 105 -11.56 4.63 8.21
C LEU A 105 -11.05 4.41 9.64
N GLY A 106 -10.11 3.48 9.79
CA GLY A 106 -9.44 3.18 11.05
C GLY A 106 -10.15 2.15 11.92
N ARG A 107 -11.28 1.57 11.46
CA ARG A 107 -11.84 0.40 12.13
C ARG A 107 -10.93 -0.80 11.91
N ASP A 108 -10.78 -1.59 12.96
CA ASP A 108 -10.04 -2.84 12.92
C ASP A 108 -10.61 -3.75 14.02
N PRO A 109 -10.77 -5.06 13.77
CA PRO A 109 -11.14 -5.99 14.84
C PRO A 109 -10.05 -6.09 15.92
N LYS A 110 -8.79 -5.74 15.58
CA LYS A 110 -7.67 -5.76 16.53
C LYS A 110 -7.63 -4.45 17.32
N PRO A 111 -7.38 -4.49 18.64
CA PRO A 111 -7.41 -3.30 19.50
C PRO A 111 -6.25 -2.32 19.23
N MET A 112 -5.09 -2.80 18.79
CA MET A 112 -3.91 -1.99 18.49
C MET A 112 -3.30 -2.42 17.15
N PRO A 113 -3.91 -2.00 16.02
CA PRO A 113 -3.35 -2.29 14.71
C PRO A 113 -2.04 -1.51 14.49
N PRO A 114 -1.04 -2.10 13.80
CA PRO A 114 0.12 -1.35 13.38
C PRO A 114 -0.29 -0.24 12.39
N PRO A 115 0.43 0.88 12.35
CA PRO A 115 0.06 2.02 11.52
C PRO A 115 0.15 1.70 10.02
N MET A 116 1.15 0.92 9.61
CA MET A 116 1.22 0.32 8.27
C MET A 116 1.08 -1.20 8.37
N LYS A 117 0.34 -1.76 7.42
CA LYS A 117 0.01 -3.19 7.37
C LYS A 117 1.11 -3.96 6.63
N LEU A 118 2.27 -4.07 7.26
CA LEU A 118 3.44 -4.77 6.72
C LEU A 118 3.73 -6.03 7.54
N THR A 119 4.05 -7.14 6.87
CA THR A 119 4.46 -8.39 7.52
C THR A 119 5.95 -8.64 7.31
N SER A 120 6.58 -9.38 8.23
CA SER A 120 7.99 -9.76 8.09
C SER A 120 8.25 -10.55 6.81
N GLU A 121 7.30 -11.39 6.40
CA GLU A 121 7.38 -12.13 5.14
C GLU A 121 7.44 -11.20 3.92
N MET A 122 6.62 -10.14 3.92
CA MET A 122 6.63 -9.16 2.83
C MET A 122 8.00 -8.47 2.67
N ILE A 123 8.67 -8.20 3.79
CA ILE A 123 10.01 -7.57 3.80
C ILE A 123 11.09 -8.58 3.42
N ASN A 124 11.00 -9.81 3.91
CA ASN A 124 11.93 -10.87 3.57
C ASN A 124 11.91 -11.17 2.06
N ALA A 125 10.74 -11.09 1.43
CA ALA A 125 10.59 -11.24 -0.01
C ALA A 125 11.36 -10.18 -0.83
N MET A 126 11.61 -9.00 -0.25
CA MET A 126 12.44 -7.96 -0.86
C MET A 126 13.94 -8.20 -0.63
N GLY A 127 14.32 -9.21 0.15
CA GLY A 127 15.70 -9.45 0.58
C GLY A 127 16.04 -8.83 1.95
N GLY A 128 15.03 -8.43 2.73
CA GLY A 128 15.20 -7.88 4.06
C GLY A 128 15.47 -6.38 4.09
N GLN A 129 15.60 -5.83 5.31
CA GLN A 129 15.66 -4.37 5.56
C GLN A 129 16.90 -3.67 4.97
N ASN A 130 17.97 -4.40 4.68
CA ASN A 130 19.20 -3.85 4.13
C ASN A 130 19.28 -3.97 2.59
N SER A 131 18.26 -4.55 1.95
CA SER A 131 18.23 -4.77 0.51
C SER A 131 17.97 -3.49 -0.28
N GLU A 132 18.41 -3.48 -1.54
CA GLU A 132 18.08 -2.40 -2.48
C GLU A 132 16.59 -2.34 -2.79
N HIS A 133 15.91 -3.48 -2.87
CA HIS A 133 14.47 -3.54 -3.12
C HIS A 133 13.64 -2.98 -1.96
N PHE A 134 14.06 -3.22 -0.71
CA PHE A 134 13.42 -2.59 0.44
C PHE A 134 13.65 -1.07 0.46
N ARG A 135 14.85 -0.61 0.09
CA ARG A 135 15.12 0.83 -0.10
C ARG A 135 14.23 1.42 -1.20
N ALA A 136 14.06 0.73 -2.32
CA ALA A 136 13.14 1.13 -3.38
C ALA A 136 11.68 1.17 -2.90
N PHE A 137 11.24 0.18 -2.10
CA PHE A 137 9.93 0.18 -1.46
C PHE A 137 9.69 1.43 -0.62
N VAL A 138 10.63 1.78 0.28
CA VAL A 138 10.50 2.99 1.11
C VAL A 138 10.45 4.25 0.25
N ASN A 139 11.27 4.33 -0.81
CA ASN A 139 11.25 5.45 -1.73
C ASN A 139 9.92 5.57 -2.50
N TYR A 140 9.33 4.45 -2.94
CA TYR A 140 8.01 4.48 -3.56
C TYR A 140 6.92 4.91 -2.57
N CYS A 141 6.98 4.46 -1.32
CA CYS A 141 6.07 4.89 -0.26
C CYS A 141 6.14 6.40 -0.03
N THR A 142 7.33 6.98 0.09
CA THR A 142 7.50 8.44 0.31
C THR A 142 7.02 9.25 -0.89
N ILE A 143 7.41 8.88 -2.11
CA ILE A 143 6.96 9.55 -3.34
C ILE A 143 5.44 9.46 -3.47
N ALA A 144 4.85 8.28 -3.31
CA ALA A 144 3.41 8.06 -3.42
C ALA A 144 2.63 8.90 -2.41
N PHE A 145 3.11 8.96 -1.15
CA PHE A 145 2.49 9.76 -0.11
C PHE A 145 2.52 11.25 -0.44
N CYS A 146 3.67 11.79 -0.88
CA CYS A 146 3.78 13.19 -1.28
C CYS A 146 2.90 13.53 -2.50
N ILE A 147 2.78 12.64 -3.48
CA ILE A 147 1.86 12.83 -4.62
C ILE A 147 0.41 12.86 -4.13
N LEU A 148 0.00 11.87 -3.31
CA LEU A 148 -1.37 11.80 -2.81
C LEU A 148 -1.73 13.01 -1.94
N ARG A 149 -0.79 13.55 -1.16
CA ARG A 149 -0.98 14.80 -0.40
C ARG A 149 -1.33 15.99 -1.28
N ARG A 150 -0.72 16.13 -2.46
CA ARG A 150 -1.05 17.19 -3.44
C ARG A 150 -2.46 17.04 -4.01
N HIS A 151 -3.01 15.83 -3.99
CA HIS A 151 -4.36 15.50 -4.45
C HIS A 151 -5.36 15.26 -3.30
N ALA A 152 -5.01 15.60 -2.06
CA ALA A 152 -5.84 15.32 -0.89
C ALA A 152 -7.23 15.93 -1.02
N ASN A 153 -7.35 17.16 -1.51
CA ASN A 153 -8.64 17.84 -1.70
C ASN A 153 -9.61 17.07 -2.60
N LEU A 154 -9.12 16.46 -3.68
CA LEU A 154 -9.96 15.66 -4.56
C LEU A 154 -10.48 14.43 -3.82
N ILE A 155 -9.58 13.72 -3.12
CA ILE A 155 -9.92 12.50 -2.38
C ILE A 155 -10.91 12.83 -1.27
N THR A 156 -10.67 13.87 -0.47
CA THR A 156 -11.55 14.25 0.63
C THR A 156 -12.91 14.75 0.12
N ASN A 157 -12.97 15.49 -0.98
CA ASN A 157 -14.24 15.89 -1.58
C ASN A 157 -15.07 14.68 -2.07
N LEU A 158 -14.43 13.68 -2.68
CA LEU A 158 -15.11 12.44 -3.06
C LEU A 158 -15.65 11.70 -1.83
N PHE A 159 -14.87 11.62 -0.75
CA PHE A 159 -15.34 11.05 0.52
C PHE A 159 -16.51 11.83 1.12
N SER A 160 -16.49 13.17 1.04
CA SER A 160 -17.60 14.02 1.51
C SER A 160 -18.90 13.73 0.76
N LEU A 161 -18.84 13.47 -0.55
CA LEU A 161 -20.00 13.08 -1.35
C LEU A 161 -20.51 11.68 -1.01
N MET A 162 -19.67 10.80 -0.48
CA MET A 162 -20.04 9.43 -0.10
C MET A 162 -20.63 9.32 1.32
N LEU A 163 -20.70 10.41 2.09
CA LEU A 163 -21.21 10.38 3.46
C LEU A 163 -22.66 9.88 3.56
N ASP A 164 -23.45 10.12 2.52
CA ASP A 164 -24.85 9.69 2.39
C ASP A 164 -25.03 8.35 1.66
N ALA A 165 -23.94 7.69 1.25
CA ALA A 165 -24.01 6.49 0.40
C ALA A 165 -24.50 5.22 1.13
N GLY A 166 -24.86 5.30 2.41
CA GLY A 166 -25.33 4.16 3.20
C GLY A 166 -24.25 3.12 3.55
N ILE A 167 -22.96 3.51 3.47
CA ILE A 167 -21.83 2.61 3.80
C ILE A 167 -21.75 2.44 5.33
N PRO A 168 -21.84 1.21 5.87
CA PRO A 168 -21.93 0.96 7.32
C PRO A 168 -20.78 1.55 8.15
N ASP A 169 -19.57 1.58 7.59
CA ASP A 169 -18.40 2.13 8.30
C ASP A 169 -18.38 3.65 8.34
N ILE A 170 -18.99 4.29 7.35
CA ILE A 170 -19.12 5.74 7.27
C ILE A 170 -20.29 6.21 8.14
N SER A 171 -21.38 5.45 8.22
CA SER A 171 -22.61 5.87 8.88
C SER A 171 -22.50 6.04 10.41
N ILE A 172 -21.58 5.35 11.08
CA ILE A 172 -21.44 5.45 12.56
C ILE A 172 -20.70 6.73 12.98
N GLU A 173 -19.73 7.20 12.18
CA GLU A 173 -18.92 8.38 12.49
C GLU A 173 -18.90 9.35 11.30
N ARG A 174 -20.07 9.61 10.73
CA ARG A 174 -20.27 10.36 9.49
C ARG A 174 -19.52 11.70 9.48
N ASP A 175 -19.68 12.50 10.53
CA ASP A 175 -19.06 13.84 10.61
C ASP A 175 -17.54 13.79 10.79
N LYS A 176 -17.01 12.66 11.26
CA LYS A 176 -15.57 12.45 11.51
C LYS A 176 -14.89 11.66 10.41
N ALA A 177 -15.62 10.96 9.56
CA ALA A 177 -15.09 10.10 8.50
C ALA A 177 -14.11 10.86 7.58
N VAL A 178 -14.54 12.00 7.05
CA VAL A 178 -13.69 12.84 6.18
C VAL A 178 -12.49 13.39 6.96
N MET A 179 -12.71 13.83 8.20
CA MET A 179 -11.65 14.36 9.05
C MET A 179 -10.57 13.32 9.35
N LYS A 180 -10.95 12.07 9.64
CA LYS A 180 -10.01 10.95 9.85
C LYS A 180 -9.11 10.71 8.63
N VAL A 181 -9.65 10.78 7.41
CA VAL A 181 -8.86 10.65 6.18
C VAL A 181 -7.96 11.88 6.02
N LEU A 182 -8.49 13.08 6.22
CA LEU A 182 -7.75 14.34 6.08
C LEU A 182 -6.55 14.41 7.04
N GLU A 183 -6.74 14.01 8.30
CA GLU A 183 -5.68 13.96 9.32
C GLU A 183 -4.54 13.02 8.90
N ARG A 184 -4.84 11.91 8.23
CA ARG A 184 -3.83 10.95 7.73
C ARG A 184 -2.98 11.49 6.59
N PHE A 185 -3.41 12.55 5.90
CA PHE A 185 -2.56 13.24 4.91
C PHE A 185 -1.50 14.13 5.56
N HIS A 186 -1.69 14.57 6.81
CA HIS A 186 -0.78 15.47 7.52
C HIS A 186 -0.41 16.75 6.74
N LEU A 187 -1.37 17.40 6.10
CA LEU A 187 -1.15 18.52 5.16
C LEU A 187 -0.36 19.71 5.74
N GLN A 188 -0.31 19.85 7.05
CA GLN A 188 0.49 20.85 7.77
C GLN A 188 2.01 20.62 7.68
N LEU A 189 2.46 19.40 7.38
CA LEU A 189 3.89 19.07 7.28
C LEU A 189 4.48 19.52 5.95
N SER A 190 5.78 19.85 5.93
CA SER A 190 6.52 19.99 4.66
C SER A 190 6.69 18.64 3.96
N ASP A 191 7.07 18.63 2.69
CA ASP A 191 7.32 17.38 1.94
C ASP A 191 8.44 16.55 2.62
N GLU A 192 9.48 17.20 3.17
CA GLU A 192 10.54 16.52 3.92
C GLU A 192 10.03 15.88 5.21
N ALA A 193 9.25 16.62 5.99
CA ALA A 193 8.67 16.12 7.24
C ALA A 193 7.65 14.99 6.99
N ALA A 194 6.91 15.06 5.88
CA ALA A 194 6.02 14.00 5.42
C ALA A 194 6.80 12.73 5.03
N CYS A 195 7.95 12.85 4.35
CA CYS A 195 8.81 11.70 4.07
C CYS A 195 9.32 11.05 5.36
N GLN A 196 9.79 11.86 6.31
CA GLN A 196 10.23 11.38 7.63
C GLN A 196 9.12 10.68 8.40
N LEU A 197 7.89 11.17 8.29
CA LEU A 197 6.72 10.50 8.86
C LEU A 197 6.55 9.11 8.27
N VAL A 198 6.53 8.97 6.94
CA VAL A 198 6.37 7.67 6.27
C VAL A 198 7.44 6.68 6.70
N VAL A 199 8.71 7.10 6.77
CA VAL A 199 9.80 6.23 7.26
C VAL A 199 9.52 5.78 8.69
N ARG A 200 9.14 6.68 9.60
CA ARG A 200 8.80 6.34 10.99
C ARG A 200 7.60 5.40 11.12
N LEU A 201 6.61 5.52 10.24
CA LEU A 201 5.45 4.61 10.20
C LEU A 201 5.89 3.19 9.80
N ILE A 202 6.80 3.06 8.83
CA ILE A 202 7.39 1.79 8.41
C ILE A 202 8.22 1.20 9.56
N GLU A 203 9.12 1.98 10.15
CA GLU A 203 9.95 1.58 11.30
C GLU A 203 9.12 1.06 12.48
N SER A 204 8.06 1.80 12.84
CA SER A 204 7.16 1.41 13.94
C SER A 204 6.42 0.12 13.64
N SER A 205 6.01 -0.08 12.38
CA SER A 205 5.31 -1.30 11.95
C SER A 205 6.24 -2.52 11.90
N LEU A 206 7.54 -2.31 11.67
CA LEU A 206 8.55 -3.36 11.67
C LEU A 206 9.27 -3.55 13.00
N SER A 207 9.01 -2.67 13.99
CA SER A 207 9.77 -2.60 15.25
C SER A 207 11.28 -2.54 15.03
N ALA A 208 11.73 -1.81 14.00
CA ALA A 208 13.12 -1.71 13.58
C ALA A 208 13.48 -0.27 13.18
N LYS A 209 14.73 0.16 13.43
CA LYS A 209 15.23 1.51 13.08
C LYS A 209 15.98 1.50 11.75
N MET A 210 15.80 2.55 10.95
CA MET A 210 16.38 2.73 9.62
C MET A 210 17.26 4.00 9.55
N PRO A 211 18.55 3.90 9.21
CA PRO A 211 19.45 5.06 9.18
C PRO A 211 19.36 5.93 7.90
N LEU A 212 18.47 5.63 6.94
CA LEU A 212 18.55 6.14 5.55
C LEU A 212 17.59 7.30 5.20
N ILE A 213 17.11 8.05 6.18
CA ILE A 213 16.06 9.08 5.98
C ILE A 213 16.45 10.19 4.99
N VAL A 214 17.71 10.64 5.01
CA VAL A 214 18.17 11.80 4.20
C VAL A 214 18.13 11.48 2.69
N ASP A 215 18.52 10.27 2.30
CA ASP A 215 18.58 9.85 0.90
C ASP A 215 17.17 9.82 0.27
N PHE A 216 16.17 9.37 1.02
CA PHE A 216 14.78 9.34 0.54
C PHE A 216 14.22 10.74 0.30
N VAL A 217 14.53 11.69 1.19
CA VAL A 217 14.10 13.08 1.05
C VAL A 217 14.69 13.70 -0.21
N HIS A 218 15.97 13.45 -0.47
CA HIS A 218 16.64 13.96 -1.68
C HIS A 218 15.97 13.43 -2.96
N ASN A 219 15.69 12.13 -3.02
CA ASN A 219 15.04 11.50 -4.17
C ASN A 219 13.63 12.05 -4.44
N VAL A 220 12.84 12.29 -3.39
CA VAL A 220 11.51 12.90 -3.51
C VAL A 220 11.61 14.31 -4.09
N ARG A 221 12.53 15.14 -3.60
CA ARG A 221 12.74 16.49 -4.14
C ARG A 221 13.09 16.44 -5.64
N GLN A 222 14.02 15.57 -6.05
CA GLN A 222 14.36 15.41 -7.46
C GLN A 222 13.16 14.97 -8.31
N TYR A 223 12.33 14.06 -7.79
CA TYR A 223 11.13 13.59 -8.48
C TYR A 223 10.08 14.69 -8.63
N MET A 224 9.92 15.51 -7.60
CA MET A 224 8.90 16.55 -7.52
C MET A 224 9.25 17.86 -8.21
N SER A 225 10.54 18.13 -8.44
CA SER A 225 11.03 19.33 -9.14
C SER A 225 10.99 19.23 -10.67
N ASN A 226 10.59 18.08 -11.23
CA ASN A 226 10.52 17.80 -12.68
C ASN A 226 9.07 17.56 -13.16
#